data_AF-A0AAV8YWM2-F1
#
_entry.id   AF-A0AAV8YWM2-F1
#
_cell.length_a   1.000
_cell.length_b   1.000
_cell.length_c   1.000
_cell.angle_alpha   90.00
_cell.angle_beta   90.00
_cell.angle_gamma   90.00
#
_symmetry.space_group_name_H-M   'P 1'
#
loop_
_entity.id
_entity.type
_entity.pdbx_description
1 polymer ?
#
loop_
_entity_poly.entity_id
_entity_poly.type
_entity_poly.pdbx_seq_one_letter_code
_entity_poly.pdbx_strand_id
1 'polypeptide(L)'
;MKRAVEEVSGGGSYKAVANRYGINRTTFTNHVKEMKCKKIGRPTVLTMQEEEILVNTLVKLGEWGHGFDRLQLQRCVQDYVRRMDRSIHFIMDCLVQIGA
;
A
#
# COMPACT_ATOMS: atom_id res chain seq x y z
N MET A 1 21.72 10.19 11.68
CA MET A 1 20.49 10.95 11.38
C MET A 1 20.07 11.87 12.53
N LYS A 2 19.72 11.38 13.74
CA LYS A 2 19.21 12.22 14.86
C LYS A 2 20.03 13.49 15.16
N ARG A 3 21.34 13.35 15.38
CA ARG A 3 22.27 14.47 15.62
C ARG A 3 22.31 15.52 14.49
N ALA A 4 22.20 15.06 13.25
CA ALA A 4 22.18 15.95 12.07
C ALA A 4 20.85 16.72 11.96
N VAL A 5 19.73 16.11 12.37
CA VAL A 5 18.42 16.77 12.40
C VAL A 5 18.39 17.85 13.48
N GLU A 6 18.94 17.58 14.67
CA GLU A 6 19.07 18.56 15.76
C GLU A 6 19.89 19.80 15.34
N GLU A 7 20.99 19.60 14.61
CA GLU A 7 21.84 20.69 14.11
C GLU A 7 21.11 21.58 13.06
N VAL A 8 20.19 21.01 12.29
CA VAL A 8 19.33 21.79 11.38
C VAL A 8 18.21 22.49 12.13
N SER A 9 17.60 21.85 13.13
CA SER A 9 16.60 22.49 13.99
C SER A 9 17.17 23.69 14.74
N GLY A 10 18.48 23.68 15.04
CA GLY A 10 19.22 24.82 15.59
C GLY A 10 19.55 25.94 14.59
N GLY A 11 19.06 25.88 13.35
CA GLY A 11 19.28 26.91 12.31
C GLY A 11 20.39 26.60 11.31
N GLY A 12 21.00 25.40 11.36
CA GLY A 12 22.04 24.97 10.43
C GLY A 12 21.52 24.80 8.99
N SER A 13 22.35 25.16 8.00
CA SER A 13 22.02 24.95 6.59
C SER A 13 22.00 23.46 6.23
N TYR A 14 20.90 22.99 5.64
CA TYR A 14 20.73 21.60 5.18
C TYR A 14 21.90 21.06 4.36
N LYS A 15 22.51 21.90 3.50
CA LYS A 15 23.64 21.52 2.64
C LYS A 15 24.92 21.32 3.45
N ALA A 16 25.19 22.23 4.40
CA ALA A 16 26.39 22.17 5.23
C ALA A 16 26.35 20.95 6.16
N VAL A 17 25.20 20.70 6.78
CA VAL A 17 24.99 19.54 7.64
C VAL A 17 25.06 18.24 6.85
N ALA A 18 24.38 18.14 5.70
CA ALA A 18 24.44 16.94 4.85
C ALA A 18 25.88 16.58 4.45
N ASN A 19 26.69 17.57 4.04
CA ASN A 19 28.10 17.34 3.70
C ASN A 19 28.95 16.95 4.92
N ARG A 20 28.74 17.60 6.06
CA ARG A 20 29.48 17.34 7.30
C ARG A 20 29.28 15.91 7.83
N TYR A 21 28.07 15.37 7.68
CA TYR A 21 27.75 14.00 8.09
C TYR A 21 27.83 12.97 6.95
N GLY A 22 28.23 13.38 5.74
CA GLY A 22 28.31 12.47 4.57
C GLY A 22 26.96 11.87 4.14
N ILE A 23 25.85 12.58 4.37
CA ILE A 23 24.50 12.12 4.05
C ILE A 23 24.08 12.74 2.72
N ASN A 24 23.44 11.95 1.85
CA ASN A 24 22.84 12.50 0.64
C ASN A 24 21.79 13.57 1.01
N ARG A 25 21.92 14.76 0.42
CA ARG A 25 21.06 15.91 0.71
C ARG A 25 19.58 15.59 0.58
N THR A 26 19.16 14.86 -0.46
CA THR A 26 17.74 14.53 -0.67
C THR A 26 17.20 13.60 0.42
N THR A 27 17.97 12.57 0.77
CA THR A 27 17.63 11.65 1.88
C THR A 27 17.53 12.39 3.20
N PHE A 28 18.45 13.31 3.45
CA PHE A 28 18.46 14.14 4.65
C PHE A 28 17.25 15.09 4.71
N THR A 29 16.95 15.79 3.62
CA THR A 29 15.76 16.65 3.53
C THR A 29 14.47 15.85 3.71
N ASN A 30 14.38 14.64 3.15
CA ASN A 30 13.22 13.77 3.34
C ASN A 30 13.03 13.37 4.80
N HIS A 31 14.11 13.09 5.54
CA HIS A 31 14.03 12.80 6.97
C HIS A 31 13.71 14.03 7.82
N VAL A 32 14.25 15.22 7.52
CA VAL A 32 13.92 16.45 8.25
C VAL A 32 12.46 16.85 8.03
N LYS A 33 11.95 16.69 6.80
CA LYS A 33 10.54 16.98 6.46
C LYS A 33 9.58 15.84 6.79
N GLU A 34 10.07 14.79 7.44
CA GLU A 34 9.30 13.58 7.75
C GLU A 34 8.51 13.02 6.54
N MET A 35 9.09 13.14 5.35
CA MET A 35 8.48 12.60 4.13
C MET A 35 8.52 11.08 4.19
N LYS A 36 7.44 10.50 4.72
CA LYS A 36 7.21 9.06 4.70
C LYS A 36 6.96 8.64 3.26
N CYS A 37 7.55 7.52 2.86
CA CYS A 37 7.13 6.85 1.64
C CYS A 37 5.63 6.63 1.72
N LYS A 38 4.87 7.12 0.73
CA LYS A 38 3.46 6.80 0.62
C LYS A 38 3.35 5.27 0.51
N LYS A 39 2.32 4.68 1.13
CA LYS A 39 2.02 3.26 0.91
C LYS A 39 2.00 3.03 -0.60
N ILE A 40 2.84 2.12 -1.07
CA ILE A 40 2.95 1.77 -2.48
C ILE A 40 1.64 1.07 -2.87
N GLY A 41 1.00 1.53 -3.95
CA GLY A 41 -0.24 0.96 -4.46
C GLY A 41 -1.41 1.96 -4.46
N ARG A 42 -2.42 1.66 -5.29
CA ARG A 42 -3.69 2.37 -5.23
C ARG A 42 -4.41 1.99 -3.93
N PRO A 43 -5.12 2.93 -3.27
CA PRO A 43 -5.96 2.58 -2.13
C PRO A 43 -6.95 1.49 -2.54
N THR A 44 -7.13 0.49 -1.66
CA THR A 44 -8.10 -0.58 -1.86
C THR A 44 -9.50 0.03 -1.89
N VAL A 45 -10.35 -0.47 -2.80
CA VAL A 45 -11.74 0.04 -2.94
C VAL A 45 -12.65 -0.48 -1.82
N LEU A 46 -12.23 -1.58 -1.18
CA LEU A 46 -12.83 -2.11 0.02
C LEU A 46 -12.22 -1.45 1.26
N THR A 47 -13.07 -1.14 2.24
CA THR A 47 -12.62 -0.77 3.58
C THR A 47 -12.12 -2.01 4.34
N MET A 48 -11.35 -1.80 5.40
CA MET A 48 -10.88 -2.92 6.23
C MET A 48 -12.04 -3.74 6.81
N GLN A 49 -13.14 -3.08 7.18
CA GLN A 49 -14.34 -3.76 7.68
C GLN A 49 -15.00 -4.63 6.60
N GLU A 50 -15.04 -4.16 5.35
CA GLU A 50 -15.59 -4.92 4.24
C GLU A 50 -14.74 -6.16 3.92
N GLU A 51 -13.41 -6.02 3.96
CA GLU A 51 -12.48 -7.14 3.79
C GLU A 51 -12.66 -8.19 4.90
N GLU A 52 -12.83 -7.76 6.14
CA GLU A 52 -13.05 -8.66 7.28
C GLU A 52 -14.36 -9.47 7.13
N ILE A 53 -15.44 -8.82 6.69
CA ILE A 53 -16.71 -9.51 6.41
C ILE A 53 -16.54 -10.55 5.29
N LEU A 54 -15.82 -10.19 4.22
CA LEU A 54 -15.52 -11.08 3.10
C LEU A 54 -14.74 -12.32 3.56
N VAL A 55 -13.67 -12.12 4.35
CA VAL A 55 -12.86 -13.22 4.90
C VAL A 55 -13.70 -14.15 5.78
N ASN A 56 -14.46 -13.58 6.72
CA ASN A 56 -15.31 -14.37 7.62
C ASN A 56 -16.36 -15.18 6.85
N THR A 57 -16.90 -14.63 5.77
CA THR A 57 -17.87 -15.31 4.91
C THR A 57 -17.21 -16.46 4.15
N LEU A 58 -16.01 -16.26 3.59
CA LEU A 58 -15.27 -17.31 2.88
C LEU A 58 -14.86 -18.46 3.79
N VAL A 59 -14.44 -18.16 5.03
CA VAL A 59 -14.11 -19.19 6.03
C VAL A 59 -15.34 -20.05 6.32
N LYS A 60 -16.50 -19.44 6.62
CA LYS A 60 -17.75 -20.17 6.87
C LYS A 60 -18.21 -20.99 5.66
N LEU A 61 -18.06 -20.47 4.45
CA LEU A 61 -18.39 -21.21 3.23
C LEU A 61 -17.48 -22.43 3.06
N GLY A 62 -16.19 -22.29 3.38
CA GLY A 62 -15.24 -23.41 3.41
C GLY A 62 -15.62 -24.48 4.44
N GLU A 63 -16.06 -24.08 5.63
CA GLU A 63 -16.58 -24.99 6.66
C GLU A 63 -17.81 -25.77 6.19
N TRP A 64 -18.66 -25.15 5.35
CA TRP A 64 -19.83 -25.81 4.75
C TRP A 64 -19.48 -26.69 3.55
N GLY A 65 -18.20 -26.85 3.21
CA GLY A 65 -17.74 -27.67 2.09
C GLY A 65 -17.80 -26.96 0.74
N HIS A 66 -18.06 -25.66 0.71
CA HIS A 66 -18.04 -24.85 -0.51
C HIS A 66 -16.70 -24.13 -0.66
N GLY A 67 -15.80 -24.73 -1.43
CA GLY A 67 -14.54 -24.10 -1.84
C GLY A 67 -14.79 -22.98 -2.86
N PHE A 68 -14.06 -21.87 -2.72
CA PHE A 68 -14.06 -20.75 -3.66
C PHE A 68 -12.74 -20.72 -4.44
N ASP A 69 -12.83 -20.69 -5.77
CA ASP A 69 -11.69 -20.43 -6.62
C ASP A 69 -11.36 -18.93 -6.68
N ARG A 70 -10.10 -18.59 -6.99
CA ARG A 70 -9.61 -17.22 -7.12
C ARG A 70 -10.46 -16.40 -8.10
N LEU A 71 -10.85 -16.97 -9.23
CA LEU A 71 -11.64 -16.27 -10.24
C LEU A 71 -13.08 -15.98 -9.73
N GLN A 72 -13.65 -16.92 -8.98
CA GLN A 72 -14.98 -16.77 -8.38
C GLN A 72 -14.96 -15.65 -7.33
N LEU A 73 -13.96 -15.65 -6.45
CA LEU A 73 -13.78 -14.58 -5.47
C LEU A 73 -13.63 -13.21 -6.14
N GLN A 74 -12.80 -13.13 -7.19
CA GLN A 74 -12.62 -11.89 -7.94
C GLN A 74 -13.93 -11.37 -8.53
N ARG A 75 -14.73 -12.25 -9.15
CA ARG A 75 -16.06 -11.90 -9.70
C ARG A 75 -17.02 -11.44 -8.61
N CYS A 76 -17.08 -12.14 -7.48
CA CYS A 76 -17.93 -11.75 -6.35
C CYS A 76 -17.57 -10.37 -5.80
N VAL A 77 -16.27 -10.08 -5.63
CA VAL A 77 -15.81 -8.74 -5.20
C VAL A 77 -16.13 -7.69 -6.26
N GLN A 78 -15.94 -8.00 -7.55
CA GLN A 78 -16.27 -7.08 -8.63
C GLN A 78 -17.76 -6.74 -8.64
N ASP A 79 -18.64 -7.73 -8.47
CA ASP A 79 -20.08 -7.54 -8.41
C ASP A 79 -20.51 -6.77 -7.16
N TYR A 80 -19.92 -7.07 -6.00
CA TYR A 80 -20.15 -6.31 -4.77
C TYR A 80 -19.83 -4.83 -4.96
N VAL A 81 -18.68 -4.53 -5.56
CA VAL A 81 -18.24 -3.15 -5.74
C VAL A 81 -19.05 -2.42 -6.82
N ARG A 82 -19.44 -3.11 -7.91
CA ARG A 82 -20.38 -2.58 -8.90
C ARG A 82 -21.72 -2.18 -8.29
N ARG A 83 -22.26 -3.00 -7.36
CA ARG A 83 -23.52 -2.69 -6.66
C ARG A 83 -23.40 -1.48 -5.72
N MET A 84 -22.20 -1.19 -5.24
CA MET A 84 -21.89 -0.04 -4.39
C MET A 84 -21.59 1.24 -5.19
N ASP A 85 -21.81 1.23 -6.51
CA ASP A 85 -21.52 2.33 -7.44
C ASP A 85 -20.08 2.86 -7.37
N ARG A 86 -19.15 1.99 -6.96
CA ARG A 86 -17.72 2.27 -6.87
C ARG A 86 -17.03 1.75 -8.12
N SER A 87 -16.18 2.57 -8.76
CA SER A 87 -15.46 2.17 -9.97
C SER A 87 -14.12 1.51 -9.62
N ILE A 88 -13.88 0.31 -10.15
CA ILE A 88 -12.57 -0.39 -10.05
C ILE A 88 -11.98 -0.55 -11.45
N HIS A 89 -10.75 -0.06 -11.63
CA HIS A 89 -9.87 -0.55 -12.69
C HIS A 89 -9.15 -1.81 -12.20
N PHE A 90 -9.69 -2.99 -12.52
CA PHE A 90 -8.96 -4.23 -12.34
C PHE A 90 -7.88 -4.31 -13.42
N ILE A 91 -6.61 -4.38 -13.00
CA ILE A 91 -5.51 -4.72 -13.90
C ILE A 91 -5.56 -6.25 -14.06
N MET A 92 -5.95 -6.72 -15.25
CA MET A 92 -5.99 -8.14 -15.60
C MET A 92 -4.61 -8.68 -16.02
N ASP A 93 -3.51 -8.02 -15.67
CA ASP A 93 -2.16 -8.37 -16.14
C ASP A 93 -1.41 -9.30 -15.18
N CYS A 94 -1.98 -10.47 -14.90
CA CYS A 94 -1.23 -11.59 -14.33
C CYS A 94 -1.64 -12.93 -14.94
N LEU A 95 -1.98 -12.93 -16.23
CA LEU A 95 -2.14 -14.15 -17.04
C LEU A 95 -1.23 -14.18 -18.28
N VAL A 96 -0.13 -13.42 -18.29
CA VAL A 96 0.96 -13.61 -19.26
C VAL A 96 2.29 -13.37 -18.55
N GLN A 97 2.87 -14.41 -17.90
CA GLN A 97 4.33 -14.55 -17.76
C GLN A 97 4.87 -15.83 -17.10
N ILE A 98 4.11 -16.94 -17.02
CA ILE A 98 4.74 -18.25 -16.77
C ILE A 98 4.19 -19.26 -17.77
N GLY A 99 5.01 -19.54 -18.77
CA GLY A 99 4.76 -20.45 -19.88
C GLY A 99 5.90 -20.30 -20.89
N ALA A 100 7.12 -20.57 -20.41
CA ALA A 100 8.27 -20.88 -21.24
C ALA A 100 8.19 -22.34 -21.70
#